data_AF-A0A090QFK2-F1
#
_entry.id   AF-A0A090QFK2-F1
#
_cell.length_a   1.000
_cell.length_b   1.000
_cell.length_c   1.000
_cell.angle_alpha   90.00
_cell.angle_beta   90.00
_cell.angle_gamma   90.00
#
_symmetry.space_group_name_H-M   'P 1'
#
loop_
_entity.id
_entity.type
_entity.pdbx_description
1 polymer ?
#
loop_
_entity_poly.entity_id
_entity_poly.type
_entity_poly.pdbx_seq_one_letter_code
_entity_poly.pdbx_strand_id
1 'polypeptide(L)'
;MALVEKLGVHLENREQLAPVAARILSYIILTGKKGSTFEDLVTILCASKSTISTHLNHLQDLNKIQYFTKVGDRKKVFYHKKRYHNSAYG
;
A
#
# COMPACT_ATOMS: atom_id res chain seq x y z
N MET A 1 -2.96 -9.16 12.23
CA MET A 1 -3.18 -9.64 10.85
C MET A 1 -4.65 -9.83 10.48
N ALA A 2 -5.55 -10.27 11.38
CA ALA A 2 -6.95 -10.58 11.03
C ALA A 2 -7.72 -9.48 10.26
N LEU A 3 -7.51 -8.20 10.58
CA LEU A 3 -8.17 -7.09 9.85
C LEU A 3 -7.64 -6.89 8.43
N VAL A 4 -6.32 -7.05 8.23
CA VAL A 4 -5.68 -6.95 6.91
C VAL A 4 -6.22 -8.06 6.01
N GLU A 5 -6.38 -9.27 6.55
CA GLU A 5 -6.90 -10.40 5.80
C GLU A 5 -8.38 -10.20 5.43
N LYS A 6 -9.21 -9.83 6.41
CA LYS A 6 -10.64 -9.61 6.18
C LYS A 6 -10.90 -8.50 5.16
N LEU A 7 -10.18 -7.39 5.25
CA LEU A 7 -10.26 -6.31 4.26
C LEU A 7 -9.66 -6.76 2.92
N GLY A 8 -8.58 -7.54 2.94
CA GLY A 8 -7.93 -8.09 1.75
C GLY A 8 -8.89 -8.91 0.91
N VAL A 9 -9.55 -9.89 1.51
CA VAL A 9 -10.57 -10.72 0.83
C VAL A 9 -11.70 -9.87 0.26
N HIS A 10 -12.14 -8.84 0.99
CA HIS A 10 -13.17 -7.93 0.47
C HIS A 10 -12.69 -7.15 -0.76
N LEU A 11 -11.46 -6.61 -0.74
CA LEU A 11 -10.90 -5.84 -1.85
C LEU A 11 -10.53 -6.72 -3.04
N GLU A 12 -10.06 -7.94 -2.83
CA GLU A 12 -9.81 -8.92 -3.88
C GLU A 12 -11.05 -9.11 -4.76
N ASN A 13 -12.18 -9.40 -4.14
CA ASN A 13 -13.44 -9.64 -4.85
C ASN A 13 -14.01 -8.37 -5.49
N ARG A 14 -13.96 -7.24 -4.78
CA ARG A 14 -14.56 -5.98 -5.22
C ARG A 14 -13.77 -5.31 -6.35
N GLU A 15 -12.44 -5.34 -6.27
CA GLU A 15 -11.53 -4.61 -7.15
C GLU A 15 -10.79 -5.54 -8.12
N GLN A 16 -11.09 -6.85 -8.11
CA GLN A 16 -10.47 -7.88 -8.94
C GLN A 16 -8.95 -7.87 -8.84
N LEU A 17 -8.43 -7.70 -7.61
CA LEU A 17 -7.01 -7.66 -7.33
C LEU A 17 -6.48 -9.05 -7.00
N ALA A 18 -5.22 -9.32 -7.33
CA ALA A 18 -4.54 -10.50 -6.81
C ALA A 18 -4.52 -10.49 -5.26
N PRO A 19 -4.56 -11.65 -4.58
CA PRO A 19 -4.65 -11.72 -3.12
C PRO A 19 -3.57 -10.91 -2.39
N VAL A 20 -2.33 -10.91 -2.89
CA VAL A 20 -1.22 -10.14 -2.29
C VAL A 20 -1.41 -8.64 -2.52
N ALA A 21 -1.85 -8.22 -3.70
CA ALA A 21 -2.14 -6.81 -3.98
C ALA A 21 -3.27 -6.28 -3.08
N ALA A 22 -4.32 -7.07 -2.88
CA ALA A 22 -5.42 -6.74 -1.99
C ALA A 22 -4.95 -6.62 -0.52
N ARG A 23 -4.06 -7.49 -0.06
CA ARG A 23 -3.44 -7.41 1.28
C ARG A 23 -2.52 -6.20 1.42
N ILE A 24 -1.70 -5.86 0.42
CA ILE A 24 -0.88 -4.64 0.40
C ILE A 24 -1.77 -3.40 0.55
N LEU A 25 -2.82 -3.30 -0.29
CA LEU A 25 -3.75 -2.18 -0.25
C LEU A 25 -4.48 -2.08 1.10
N SER A 26 -4.91 -3.22 1.63
CA SER A 26 -5.55 -3.30 2.95
C SER A 26 -4.64 -2.83 4.07
N TYR A 27 -3.38 -3.27 4.06
CA TYR A 27 -2.40 -2.83 5.04
C TYR A 27 -2.19 -1.32 4.97
N ILE A 28 -1.94 -0.76 3.78
CA ILE A 28 -1.75 0.68 3.58
C ILE A 28 -2.97 1.50 4.06
N ILE A 29 -4.19 1.04 3.76
CA ILE A 29 -5.43 1.70 4.21
C ILE A 29 -5.51 1.73 5.75
N LEU A 30 -5.22 0.60 6.39
CA LEU A 30 -5.30 0.44 7.84
C LEU A 30 -4.17 1.17 8.57
N THR A 31 -2.97 1.25 7.99
CA THR A 31 -1.85 2.04 8.55
C THR A 31 -2.13 3.54 8.48
N GLY A 32 -2.91 3.98 7.49
CA GLY A 32 -3.41 5.35 7.42
C GLY A 32 -2.31 6.40 7.20
N LYS A 33 -2.32 7.49 8.00
CA LYS A 33 -1.44 8.66 7.80
C LYS A 33 0.05 8.40 8.06
N LYS A 34 0.40 7.28 8.68
CA LYS A 34 1.80 6.87 8.86
C LYS A 34 2.39 6.30 7.56
N GLY A 35 1.53 5.75 6.70
CA GLY A 35 1.93 5.03 5.50
C GLY A 35 2.76 3.80 5.80
N SER A 36 3.22 3.14 4.75
CA SER A 36 3.96 1.88 4.88
C SER A 36 5.25 1.97 4.07
N THR A 37 6.36 1.53 4.65
CA THR A 37 7.61 1.38 3.89
C THR A 37 7.62 0.09 3.07
N PHE A 38 8.52 -0.01 2.10
CA PHE A 38 8.73 -1.24 1.36
C PHE A 38 9.13 -2.40 2.30
N GLU A 39 9.99 -2.12 3.27
CA GLU A 39 10.46 -3.09 4.26
C GLU A 39 9.33 -3.58 5.18
N ASP A 40 8.42 -2.68 5.61
CA ASP A 40 7.24 -3.06 6.39
C ASP A 40 6.40 -4.08 5.63
N LEU A 41 6.17 -3.84 4.34
CA LEU A 41 5.34 -4.70 3.50
C LEU A 41 5.97 -6.08 3.28
N VAL A 42 7.27 -6.14 3.01
CA VAL A 42 8.03 -7.41 2.90
C VAL A 42 7.93 -8.20 4.20
N THR A 43 8.12 -7.53 5.35
CA THR A 43 8.16 -8.16 6.66
C THR A 43 6.80 -8.65 7.11
N ILE A 44 5.76 -7.83 6.97
CA ILE A 44 4.42 -8.10 7.51
C ILE A 44 3.63 -9.07 6.64
N LEU A 45 3.82 -9.00 5.32
CA LEU A 45 3.13 -9.87 4.38
C LEU A 45 3.91 -11.15 4.07
N CYS A 46 5.11 -11.31 4.64
CA CYS A 46 6.01 -12.43 4.43
C CYS A 46 6.19 -12.77 2.94
N ALA A 47 6.34 -11.76 2.11
CA ALA A 47 6.45 -11.88 0.66
C ALA A 47 7.82 -11.40 0.17
N SER A 48 8.29 -11.95 -0.95
CA SER A 48 9.58 -11.55 -1.52
C SER A 48 9.58 -10.09 -1.96
N LYS A 49 10.78 -9.50 -2.01
CA LYS A 49 10.96 -8.11 -2.50
C LYS A 49 10.42 -7.95 -3.93
N SER A 50 10.62 -8.93 -4.81
CA SER A 50 10.11 -8.89 -6.17
C SER A 50 8.57 -8.91 -6.18
N THR A 51 7.94 -9.76 -5.39
CA THR A 51 6.48 -9.82 -5.26
C THR A 51 5.90 -8.51 -4.76
N ILE A 52 6.49 -7.92 -3.71
CA ILE A 52 6.06 -6.61 -3.19
C ILE A 52 6.24 -5.52 -4.26
N SER A 53 7.40 -5.48 -4.94
CA SER A 53 7.67 -4.48 -5.99
C SER A 53 6.65 -4.55 -7.13
N THR A 54 6.40 -5.75 -7.66
CA THR A 54 5.45 -5.97 -8.75
C THR A 54 4.04 -5.50 -8.37
N HIS A 55 3.56 -5.86 -7.18
CA HIS A 55 2.21 -5.46 -6.77
C HIS A 55 2.12 -3.98 -6.38
N LEU A 56 3.18 -3.37 -5.84
CA LEU A 56 3.20 -1.93 -5.61
C LEU A 56 3.16 -1.16 -6.93
N ASN A 57 3.89 -1.58 -7.96
CA ASN A 57 3.82 -0.96 -9.28
C ASN A 57 2.42 -1.09 -9.86
N HIS A 58 1.86 -2.31 -9.86
CA HIS A 58 0.49 -2.53 -10.33
C HIS A 58 -0.55 -1.66 -9.61
N LEU A 59 -0.46 -1.54 -8.28
CA LEU A 59 -1.39 -0.69 -7.51
C LEU A 59 -1.22 0.81 -7.78
N GLN A 60 -0.02 1.25 -8.15
CA GLN A 60 0.24 2.63 -8.58
C GLN A 60 -0.35 2.88 -9.97
N ASP A 61 -0.19 1.94 -10.91
CA ASP A 61 -0.76 2.02 -12.26
C ASP A 61 -2.30 2.10 -12.20
N LEU A 62 -2.91 1.32 -11.31
CA LEU A 62 -4.34 1.38 -11.00
C LEU A 62 -4.75 2.63 -10.19
N ASN A 63 -3.82 3.54 -9.90
CA ASN A 63 -4.05 4.77 -9.13
C ASN A 63 -4.66 4.52 -7.73
N LYS A 64 -4.41 3.35 -7.12
CA LYS A 64 -4.92 3.02 -5.78
C LYS A 64 -3.99 3.53 -4.68
N ILE A 65 -2.70 3.64 -4.96
CA ILE A 65 -1.69 4.11 -4.01
C ILE A 65 -0.75 5.14 -4.64
N GLN A 66 -0.06 5.90 -3.80
CA GLN A 66 1.03 6.81 -4.15
C GLN A 66 2.16 6.66 -3.13
N TYR A 67 3.34 7.19 -3.42
CA TYR A 67 4.43 7.27 -2.45
C TYR A 67 5.02 8.67 -2.37
N PHE A 68 5.68 8.95 -1.26
CA PHE A 68 6.62 10.05 -1.14
C PHE A 68 7.95 9.56 -0.56
N THR A 69 8.99 10.37 -0.75
CA THR A 69 10.29 10.21 -0.10
C THR A 69 10.51 11.40 0.82
N LYS A 70 10.93 11.16 2.06
CA LYS A 70 11.26 12.26 2.97
C LYS A 70 12.60 12.86 2.56
N VAL A 71 12.74 14.19 2.56
CA VAL A 71 14.02 14.84 2.24
C VAL A 71 15.10 14.32 3.20
N GLY A 72 16.21 13.80 2.67
CA GLY A 72 17.28 13.16 3.44
C GLY A 72 17.12 11.65 3.67
N ASP A 73 15.94 11.08 3.38
CA ASP A 73 15.70 9.63 3.42
C ASP A 73 15.27 9.13 2.03
N ARG A 74 15.98 8.15 1.48
CA ARG A 74 15.66 7.56 0.17
C ARG A 74 14.52 6.55 0.25
N LYS A 75 14.01 6.24 1.44
CA LYS A 75 12.90 5.31 1.63
C LYS A 75 11.58 5.87 1.09
N LYS A 76 10.92 5.06 0.27
CA LYS A 76 9.56 5.32 -0.21
C LYS A 76 8.56 4.93 0.87
N VAL A 77 7.65 5.83 1.18
CA VAL A 77 6.52 5.58 2.07
C VAL A 77 5.23 5.63 1.25
N PHE A 78 4.46 4.55 1.26
CA PHE A 78 3.27 4.34 0.44
C PHE A 78 1.98 4.66 1.19
N TYR A 79 1.01 5.25 0.48
CA TYR A 79 -0.28 5.74 1.00
C TYR A 79 -1.40 5.49 0.01
N HIS A 80 -2.62 5.36 0.52
CA HIS A 80 -3.82 5.29 -0.32
C HIS A 80 -4.15 6.66 -0.94
N LYS A 81 -4.38 6.70 -2.26
CA LYS A 81 -4.55 7.95 -3.05
C LYS A 81 -5.66 8.87 -2.53
N LYS A 82 -6.82 8.33 -2.10
CA LYS A 82 -7.94 9.15 -1.58
C LYS A 82 -7.61 9.94 -0.31
N ARG A 83 -6.49 9.65 0.37
CA ARG A 83 -6.08 10.39 1.58
C ARG A 83 -5.11 11.55 1.29
N TYR A 84 -4.61 11.69 0.07
CA TYR A 84 -3.72 12.78 -0.33
C TYR A 84 -4.47 13.92 -1.03
N HIS A 85 -5.70 14.20 -0.60
CA HIS A 85 -6.37 15.45 -0.93
C HIS A 85 -6.44 16.30 0.34
N ASN A 86 -5.74 17.43 0.29
CA ASN A 86 -5.76 18.56 1.23
C ASN A 86 -4.70 18.57 2.37
N SER A 87 -3.57 19.27 2.10
CA SER A 87 -2.94 20.26 3.03
C SER A 87 -1.59 20.84 2.53
N ALA A 88 -1.18 20.67 1.26
CA ALA A 88 0.12 21.17 0.79
C ALA A 88 0.06 22.39 -0.16
N TYR A 89 -1.13 22.83 -0.56
CA TYR A 89 -1.33 24.05 -1.35
C TYR A 89 -2.69 24.67 -1.02
N GLY A 90 -2.81 25.19 0.21
CA GLY A 90 -3.90 26.03 0.69
C GLY A 90 -3.34 27.03 1.69
#